data_AF-A0A1I5MZI0-F1
#
_entry.id   AF-A0A1I5MZI0-F1
#
_cell.length_a   1.000
_cell.length_b   1.000
_cell.length_c   1.000
_cell.angle_alpha   90.00
_cell.angle_beta   90.00
_cell.angle_gamma   90.00
#
_symmetry.space_group_name_H-M   'P 1'
#
loop_
_entity.id
_entity.type
_entity.pdbx_description
1 polymer ?
#
loop_
_entity_poly.entity_id
_entity_poly.type
_entity_poly.pdbx_seq_one_letter_code
_entity_poly.pdbx_strand_id
1 'polypeptide(L)'
;MPVGTTLRRPPRPVLTTGLLLLSTVAGALALGLATALPASAADDPSRPDALVTHGPSCRAGGVVVEVTAGTVAYAVTLATTRRPGGEDSAEVQPGATVVLRTGDVEWGETIDTRLEYAALDGSGLTHADELDGHDYTRPSEADCAAITAPQPPQDVSPAPAPEAAAPGTGSAPEAPSSPAPVPDVQPLPGLPVPTPVPGPPADGPVAGGPSVGAVSASARQVPAGGRVVLTGTGFTPGEPVTVRVAGGEVLTTVPARPDGTVEVAVHLPDGVTTGPALVQLAGADSAVTAAVQLQVAAAATPAGPEPLPVPLVAAGLALVVSATGLVLTAARRHPGPAPAARPTGSA
;
A
#
# COMPACT_ATOMS: atom_id res chain seq x y z
N MET A 1 64.44 11.67 -65.80
CA MET A 1 64.24 12.03 -64.38
C MET A 1 62.74 12.01 -64.11
N PRO A 2 62.26 11.20 -63.15
CA PRO A 2 60.93 10.60 -63.21
C PRO A 2 59.82 11.54 -62.70
N VAL A 3 58.69 11.53 -63.41
CA VAL A 3 57.44 12.19 -63.08
C VAL A 3 56.67 11.28 -62.10
N GLY A 4 56.54 11.72 -60.86
CA GLY A 4 55.82 10.99 -59.81
C GLY A 4 54.31 11.10 -59.99
N THR A 5 53.66 10.00 -60.36
CA THR A 5 52.20 9.85 -60.38
C THR A 5 51.67 9.56 -58.98
N THR A 6 50.97 10.53 -58.39
CA THR A 6 50.26 10.37 -57.12
C THR A 6 48.92 9.69 -57.36
N LEU A 7 48.77 8.44 -56.90
CA LEU A 7 47.52 7.70 -56.90
C LEU A 7 46.56 8.30 -55.85
N ARG A 8 45.55 9.05 -56.32
CA ARG A 8 44.40 9.46 -55.49
C ARG A 8 43.60 8.23 -55.09
N ARG A 9 43.54 7.97 -53.78
CA ARG A 9 42.73 6.92 -53.18
C ARG A 9 41.25 7.37 -53.15
N PRO A 10 40.29 6.55 -53.59
CA PRO A 10 38.88 6.91 -53.53
C PRO A 10 38.40 6.97 -52.07
N PRO A 11 37.48 7.89 -51.73
CA PRO A 11 36.89 7.99 -50.40
C PRO A 11 36.06 6.73 -50.11
N ARG A 12 36.29 6.12 -48.94
CA ARG A 12 35.52 4.96 -48.48
C ARG A 12 34.13 5.42 -48.01
N PRO A 13 33.05 4.73 -48.40
CA PRO A 13 31.71 5.01 -47.90
C PRO A 13 31.58 4.41 -46.49
N VAL A 14 31.71 5.24 -45.45
CA VAL A 14 31.62 4.79 -44.03
C VAL A 14 30.29 5.20 -43.37
N LEU A 15 29.42 5.93 -44.06
CA LEU A 15 28.31 6.63 -43.40
C LEU A 15 26.96 5.90 -43.36
N THR A 16 26.73 4.85 -44.14
CA THR A 16 25.39 4.24 -44.26
C THR A 16 25.11 3.11 -43.26
N THR A 17 26.14 2.43 -42.76
CA THR A 17 25.94 1.29 -41.83
C THR A 17 25.68 1.73 -40.39
N GLY A 18 26.22 2.88 -39.97
CA GLY A 18 26.04 3.40 -38.61
C GLY A 18 24.62 3.87 -38.31
N LEU A 19 23.93 4.44 -39.31
CA LEU A 19 22.59 5.02 -39.13
C LEU A 19 21.50 3.95 -38.94
N LEU A 20 21.65 2.79 -39.61
CA LEU A 20 20.77 1.63 -39.47
C LEU A 20 20.90 0.94 -38.10
N LEU A 21 22.10 0.96 -37.52
CA LEU A 21 22.36 0.40 -36.21
C LEU A 21 21.80 1.31 -35.10
N LEU A 22 21.90 2.63 -35.27
CA LEU A 22 21.31 3.56 -34.31
C LEU A 22 19.77 3.53 -34.32
N SER A 23 19.15 3.41 -35.50
CA SER A 23 17.69 3.40 -35.60
C SER A 23 17.07 2.11 -35.05
N THR A 24 17.73 0.96 -35.21
CA THR A 24 17.29 -0.30 -34.63
C THR A 24 17.40 -0.30 -33.11
N VAL A 25 18.48 0.25 -32.54
CA VAL A 25 18.63 0.40 -31.08
C VAL A 25 17.59 1.37 -30.52
N ALA A 26 17.37 2.52 -31.16
CA ALA A 26 16.36 3.49 -30.72
C ALA A 26 14.93 2.93 -30.79
N GLY A 27 14.61 2.16 -31.84
CA GLY A 27 13.32 1.48 -31.97
C GLY A 27 13.09 0.42 -30.90
N ALA A 28 14.11 -0.39 -30.58
CA ALA A 28 14.04 -1.38 -29.51
C ALA A 28 13.85 -0.74 -28.12
N LEU A 29 14.52 0.38 -27.85
CA LEU A 29 14.42 1.11 -26.59
C LEU A 29 13.05 1.78 -26.41
N ALA A 30 12.50 2.37 -27.48
CA ALA A 30 11.17 2.97 -27.45
C ALA A 30 10.06 1.92 -27.23
N LEU A 31 10.19 0.73 -27.84
CA LEU A 31 9.24 -0.35 -27.65
C LEU A 31 9.33 -0.96 -26.23
N GLY A 32 10.53 -1.01 -25.65
CA GLY A 32 10.74 -1.43 -24.26
C GLY A 32 10.06 -0.50 -23.24
N LEU A 33 10.09 0.82 -23.46
CA LEU A 33 9.43 1.79 -22.58
C LEU A 33 7.90 1.75 -22.68
N ALA A 34 7.34 1.43 -23.85
CA ALA A 34 5.90 1.30 -24.04
C ALA A 34 5.31 0.01 -23.43
N THR A 35 6.15 -0.98 -23.15
CA THR A 35 5.77 -2.27 -22.54
C THR A 35 6.29 -2.43 -21.12
N ALA A 36 6.93 -1.39 -20.57
CA ALA A 36 7.26 -1.32 -19.16
C ALA A 36 5.95 -1.25 -18.36
N LEU A 37 5.48 -2.42 -17.95
CA LEU A 37 4.47 -2.53 -16.91
C LEU A 37 4.95 -1.71 -15.73
N PRO A 38 4.03 -1.02 -15.01
CA PRO A 38 4.41 -0.33 -13.79
C PRO A 38 5.22 -1.30 -12.94
N ALA A 39 6.39 -0.85 -12.48
CA ALA A 39 7.20 -1.61 -11.55
C ALA A 39 6.37 -1.77 -10.28
N SER A 40 5.58 -2.84 -10.23
CA SER A 40 5.18 -3.41 -8.96
C SER A 40 6.50 -3.72 -8.27
N ALA A 41 6.71 -3.08 -7.12
CA ALA A 41 7.74 -3.57 -6.22
C ALA A 41 7.47 -5.07 -6.07
N ALA A 42 8.40 -5.90 -6.51
CA ALA A 42 8.26 -7.33 -6.33
C ALA A 42 8.30 -7.54 -4.82
N ASP A 43 7.12 -7.69 -4.22
CA ASP A 43 7.01 -8.04 -2.81
C ASP A 43 7.76 -9.36 -2.64
N ASP A 44 8.76 -9.34 -1.77
CA ASP A 44 9.51 -10.54 -1.42
C ASP A 44 8.59 -11.40 -0.55
N PRO A 45 8.07 -12.54 -1.05
CA PRO A 45 7.14 -13.36 -0.29
C PRO A 45 7.80 -14.03 0.91
N SER A 46 9.12 -13.95 1.06
CA SER A 46 9.83 -14.41 2.26
C SER A 46 9.78 -13.38 3.39
N ARG A 47 9.59 -12.09 3.07
CA ARG A 47 9.61 -11.01 4.06
C ARG A 47 8.40 -11.12 5.00
N PRO A 48 8.60 -11.01 6.33
CA PRO A 48 7.49 -10.88 7.28
C PRO A 48 6.75 -9.54 7.10
N ASP A 49 5.44 -9.57 7.34
CA ASP A 49 4.60 -8.39 7.46
C ASP A 49 4.39 -8.05 8.94
N ALA A 50 4.36 -6.75 9.27
CA ALA A 50 4.12 -6.28 10.63
C ALA A 50 3.00 -5.22 10.68
N LEU A 51 2.17 -5.30 11.72
CA LEU A 51 1.07 -4.37 11.98
C LEU A 51 1.10 -3.94 13.44
N VAL A 52 1.24 -2.64 13.69
CA VAL A 52 1.10 -2.09 15.05
C VAL A 52 -0.39 -1.97 15.38
N THR A 53 -0.85 -2.72 16.38
CA THR A 53 -2.26 -2.76 16.76
C THR A 53 -2.59 -1.78 17.89
N HIS A 54 -1.62 -1.52 18.78
CA HIS A 54 -1.79 -0.62 19.92
C HIS A 54 -0.49 0.14 20.21
N GLY A 55 -0.62 1.39 20.65
CA GLY A 55 0.47 2.19 21.20
C GLY A 55 0.17 2.61 22.65
N PRO A 56 1.12 3.33 23.29
CA PRO A 56 0.95 3.86 24.65
C PRO A 56 -0.25 4.79 24.72
N SER A 57 -0.99 4.72 25.83
CA SER A 57 -2.20 5.52 26.04
C SER A 57 -2.29 6.02 27.50
N CYS A 58 -3.44 6.57 27.88
CA CYS A 58 -3.72 6.91 29.27
C CYS A 58 -3.87 5.71 30.20
N ARG A 59 -3.87 4.49 29.67
CA ARG A 59 -3.76 3.26 30.47
C ARG A 59 -2.31 2.82 30.54
N ALA A 60 -1.94 2.15 31.62
CA ALA A 60 -0.68 1.41 31.66
C ALA A 60 -0.64 0.42 30.48
N GLY A 61 0.49 0.40 29.80
CA GLY A 61 0.70 -0.41 28.61
C GLY A 61 1.84 0.14 27.75
N GLY A 62 2.18 -0.65 26.73
CA GLY A 62 3.19 -0.33 25.75
C GLY A 62 2.68 -0.47 24.31
N VAL A 63 3.59 -0.73 23.40
CA VAL A 63 3.29 -0.98 21.98
C VAL A 63 3.03 -2.47 21.79
N VAL A 64 2.01 -2.78 20.99
CA VAL A 64 1.65 -4.15 20.63
C VAL A 64 1.74 -4.30 19.11
N VAL A 65 2.60 -5.20 18.66
CA VAL A 65 2.87 -5.43 17.24
C VAL A 65 2.49 -6.87 16.89
N GLU A 66 1.68 -7.01 15.85
CA GLU A 66 1.35 -8.30 15.25
C GLU A 66 2.29 -8.54 14.07
N VAL A 67 2.97 -9.69 14.04
CA VAL A 67 3.94 -10.04 13.01
C VAL A 67 3.51 -11.34 12.35
N THR A 68 3.35 -11.32 11.04
CA THR A 68 3.02 -12.50 10.22
C THR A 68 4.22 -12.85 9.35
N ALA A 69 4.73 -14.07 9.49
CA ALA A 69 5.83 -14.51 8.64
C ALA A 69 5.35 -14.75 7.21
N GLY A 70 6.22 -14.44 6.24
CA GLY A 70 6.05 -14.85 4.86
C GLY A 70 6.28 -16.35 4.68
N THR A 71 7.05 -16.70 3.66
CA THR A 71 7.35 -18.10 3.29
C THR A 71 8.50 -18.74 4.07
N VAL A 72 9.21 -17.98 4.91
CA VAL A 72 10.36 -18.43 5.70
C VAL A 72 10.07 -18.26 7.19
N ALA A 73 10.67 -19.12 8.04
CA ALA A 73 10.57 -19.02 9.50
C ALA A 73 11.58 -17.99 10.05
N TYR A 74 11.17 -17.19 11.02
CA TYR A 74 12.00 -16.14 11.61
C TYR A 74 12.00 -16.20 13.14
N ALA A 75 13.14 -15.87 13.75
CA ALA A 75 13.16 -15.30 15.09
C ALA A 75 12.98 -13.79 14.97
N VAL A 76 11.97 -13.26 15.67
CA VAL A 76 11.61 -11.83 15.64
C VAL A 76 11.76 -11.27 17.04
N THR A 77 12.43 -10.13 17.16
CA THR A 77 12.60 -9.40 18.41
C THR A 77 12.03 -7.99 18.26
N LEU A 78 11.11 -7.61 19.15
CA LEU A 78 10.63 -6.25 19.28
C LEU A 78 11.60 -5.48 20.18
N ALA A 79 12.30 -4.52 19.59
CA ALA A 79 13.27 -3.68 20.27
C ALA A 79 12.76 -2.24 20.35
N THR A 80 13.20 -1.52 21.38
CA THR A 80 12.93 -0.10 21.55
C THR A 80 14.23 0.66 21.79
N THR A 81 14.14 1.99 21.95
CA THR A 81 15.26 2.83 22.42
C THR A 81 15.71 2.53 23.86
N ARG A 82 14.94 1.76 24.65
CA ARG A 82 15.31 1.35 26.00
C ARG A 82 16.48 0.35 25.98
N ARG A 83 17.28 0.35 27.06
CA ARG A 83 18.43 -0.57 27.22
C ARG A 83 18.32 -1.41 28.49
N PRO A 84 18.66 -2.72 28.44
CA PRO A 84 19.05 -3.49 27.24
C PRO A 84 17.90 -3.58 26.23
N GLY A 85 18.24 -3.64 24.94
CA GLY A 85 17.24 -3.79 23.88
C GLY A 85 16.61 -5.18 23.88
N GLY A 86 15.53 -5.36 23.11
CA GLY A 86 14.76 -6.60 23.05
C GLY A 86 13.79 -6.72 24.22
N GLU A 87 12.60 -6.16 24.06
CA GLU A 87 11.56 -6.19 25.09
C GLU A 87 10.73 -7.47 25.02
N ASP A 88 10.54 -8.01 23.83
CA ASP A 88 9.85 -9.26 23.59
C ASP A 88 10.38 -9.95 22.33
N SER A 89 10.29 -11.27 22.27
CA SER A 89 10.79 -12.05 21.15
C SER A 89 10.02 -13.34 20.97
N ALA A 90 9.84 -13.76 19.72
CA ALA A 90 9.18 -15.01 19.38
C ALA A 90 9.78 -15.62 18.11
N GLU A 91 9.67 -16.95 17.99
CA GLU A 91 9.86 -17.64 16.72
C GLU A 91 8.51 -17.73 15.99
N VAL A 92 8.50 -17.34 14.72
CA VAL A 92 7.31 -17.36 13.86
C VAL A 92 7.54 -18.31 12.69
N GLN A 93 6.63 -19.27 12.54
CA GLN A 93 6.65 -20.24 11.44
C GLN A 93 6.07 -19.63 10.16
N PRO A 94 6.38 -20.15 8.96
CA PRO A 94 5.88 -19.61 7.70
C PRO A 94 4.34 -19.48 7.70
N GLY A 95 3.82 -18.30 7.34
CA GLY A 95 2.39 -17.98 7.35
C GLY A 95 1.73 -17.93 8.73
N ALA A 96 2.47 -18.14 9.82
CA ALA A 96 1.96 -17.98 11.18
C ALA A 96 2.07 -16.52 11.63
N THR A 97 1.26 -16.17 12.63
CA THR A 97 1.20 -14.83 13.22
C THR A 97 1.51 -14.91 14.70
N VAL A 98 2.32 -13.96 15.18
CA VAL A 98 2.67 -13.79 16.60
C VAL A 98 2.39 -12.35 17.04
N VAL A 99 2.14 -12.16 18.33
CA VAL A 99 1.93 -10.83 18.92
C VAL A 99 3.08 -10.55 19.88
N LEU A 100 3.84 -9.49 19.60
CA LEU A 100 4.93 -9.01 20.42
C LEU A 100 4.49 -7.77 21.20
N ARG A 101 4.96 -7.62 22.44
CA ARG A 101 4.55 -6.52 23.32
C ARG A 101 5.75 -5.87 24.00
N THR A 102 5.80 -4.54 24.03
CA THR A 102 6.72 -3.85 24.92
C THR A 102 6.19 -3.88 26.35
N GLY A 103 7.08 -3.67 27.32
CA GLY A 103 6.68 -3.34 28.68
C GLY A 103 5.96 -1.99 28.76
N ASP A 104 5.39 -1.69 29.92
CA ASP A 104 4.73 -0.41 30.18
C ASP A 104 5.66 0.77 29.87
N VAL A 105 5.14 1.77 29.17
CA VAL A 105 5.87 3.02 28.86
C VAL A 105 5.57 4.04 29.95
N GLU A 106 6.56 4.73 30.48
CA GLU A 106 6.36 5.71 31.54
C GLU A 106 5.63 6.97 31.04
N TRP A 107 5.02 7.73 31.94
CA TRP A 107 4.31 8.96 31.57
C TRP A 107 5.26 9.97 30.92
N GLY A 108 4.91 10.46 29.72
CA GLY A 108 5.76 11.38 28.95
C GLY A 108 7.00 10.75 28.32
N GLU A 109 7.21 9.44 28.46
CA GLU A 109 8.31 8.74 27.80
C GLU A 109 8.00 8.57 26.29
N THR A 110 9.03 8.83 25.47
CA THR A 110 9.02 8.55 24.03
C THR A 110 9.85 7.30 23.77
N ILE A 111 9.23 6.30 23.15
CA ILE A 111 9.90 5.11 22.64
C ILE A 111 9.81 5.08 21.11
N ASP A 112 10.92 4.71 20.50
CA ASP A 112 11.00 4.38 19.07
C ASP A 112 11.07 2.85 18.97
N THR A 113 10.21 2.26 18.14
CA THR A 113 10.04 0.81 18.03
C THR A 113 10.60 0.29 16.72
N ARG A 114 11.35 -0.81 16.80
CA ARG A 114 11.84 -1.52 15.61
C ARG A 114 11.71 -3.02 15.77
N LEU A 115 11.64 -3.72 14.65
CA LEU A 115 11.63 -5.19 14.61
C LEU A 115 12.95 -5.70 14.06
N GLU A 116 13.59 -6.58 14.81
CA GLU A 116 14.80 -7.27 14.40
C GLU A 116 14.43 -8.70 14.00
N TYR A 117 14.76 -9.07 12.75
CA TYR A 117 14.44 -10.36 12.15
C TYR A 117 15.72 -11.17 11.91
N ALA A 118 15.70 -12.44 12.29
CA ALA A 118 16.72 -13.42 11.95
C ALA A 118 16.08 -14.65 11.33
N ALA A 119 16.39 -14.95 10.07
CA ALA A 119 15.87 -16.14 9.39
C ALA A 119 16.43 -17.42 10.04
N LEU A 120 15.54 -18.36 10.39
CA LEU A 120 15.90 -19.57 11.12
C LEU A 120 16.49 -20.69 10.22
N ASP A 121 16.29 -20.58 8.91
CA ASP A 121 16.82 -21.53 7.93
C ASP A 121 18.26 -21.20 7.49
N GLY A 122 18.85 -20.13 8.04
CA GLY A 122 20.18 -19.66 7.69
C GLY A 122 20.29 -19.01 6.30
N SER A 123 19.16 -18.78 5.62
CA SER A 123 19.13 -18.20 4.27
C SER A 123 19.35 -16.67 4.25
N GLY A 124 19.11 -15.99 5.37
CA GLY A 124 18.96 -14.53 5.40
C GLY A 124 19.98 -13.79 6.25
N LEU A 125 20.26 -12.55 5.84
CA LEU A 125 20.88 -11.55 6.71
C LEU A 125 19.91 -11.22 7.84
N THR A 126 20.43 -10.99 9.04
CA THR A 126 19.66 -10.30 10.08
C THR A 126 19.30 -8.92 9.56
N HIS A 127 18.01 -8.58 9.56
CA HIS A 127 17.53 -7.26 9.13
C HIS A 127 16.74 -6.62 10.25
N ALA A 128 16.91 -5.31 10.41
CA ALA A 128 16.09 -4.49 11.28
C ALA A 128 15.15 -3.65 10.42
N ASP A 129 13.86 -3.76 10.67
CA ASP A 129 12.85 -2.91 10.09
C ASP A 129 12.52 -1.82 11.10
N GLU A 130 12.99 -0.61 10.80
CA GLU A 130 12.57 0.59 11.51
C GLU A 130 11.09 0.78 11.16
N LEU A 131 10.20 0.68 12.14
CA LEU A 131 8.77 0.86 11.90
C LEU A 131 8.52 2.35 11.62
N ASP A 132 8.74 2.77 10.38
CA ASP A 132 8.72 4.19 10.00
C ASP A 132 7.41 4.87 10.43
N GLY A 133 7.53 5.96 11.20
CA GLY A 133 6.39 6.72 11.72
C GLY A 133 5.78 6.15 13.01
N HIS A 134 6.40 5.14 13.63
CA HIS A 134 5.96 4.53 14.88
C HIS A 134 6.77 5.01 16.10
N ASP A 135 7.04 6.31 16.16
CA ASP A 135 7.53 6.99 17.36
C ASP A 135 6.37 7.26 18.32
N TYR A 136 6.39 6.63 19.49
CA TYR A 136 5.30 6.71 20.45
C TYR A 136 5.70 7.46 21.70
N THR A 137 4.97 8.55 21.99
CA THR A 137 5.06 9.25 23.27
C THR A 137 3.82 8.97 24.09
N ARG A 138 3.99 8.41 25.30
CA ARG A 138 2.86 8.27 26.21
C ARG A 138 2.44 9.67 26.68
N PRO A 139 1.15 10.06 26.59
CA PRO A 139 0.68 11.36 27.08
C PRO A 139 1.08 11.58 28.55
N SER A 140 1.21 12.82 29.01
CA SER A 140 1.54 13.04 30.42
C SER A 140 0.40 12.60 31.34
N GLU A 141 0.72 12.30 32.60
CA GLU A 141 -0.31 11.95 33.59
C GLU A 141 -1.34 13.07 33.74
N ALA A 142 -0.91 14.34 33.70
CA ALA A 142 -1.78 15.50 33.77
C ALA A 142 -2.76 15.57 32.59
N ASP A 143 -2.30 15.29 31.36
CA ASP A 143 -3.16 15.29 30.18
C ASP A 143 -4.21 14.18 30.26
N CYS A 144 -3.81 13.01 30.73
CA CYS A 144 -4.73 11.89 30.91
C CYS A 144 -5.75 12.12 32.04
N ALA A 145 -5.33 12.76 33.13
CA ALA A 145 -6.23 13.17 34.19
C ALA A 145 -7.24 14.22 33.70
N ALA A 146 -6.83 15.16 32.84
CA ALA A 146 -7.70 16.19 32.28
C ALA A 146 -8.81 15.61 31.38
N ILE A 147 -8.50 14.56 30.61
CA ILE A 147 -9.48 13.87 29.74
C ILE A 147 -10.46 13.02 30.57
N THR A 148 -9.98 12.41 31.66
CA THR A 148 -10.79 11.53 32.51
C THR A 148 -11.62 12.30 33.53
N ALA A 149 -11.24 13.54 33.85
CA ALA A 149 -12.00 14.39 34.74
C ALA A 149 -13.43 14.56 34.21
N PRO A 150 -14.47 14.36 35.05
CA PRO A 150 -15.83 14.68 34.68
C PRO A 150 -15.88 16.11 34.16
N GLN A 151 -16.28 16.27 32.90
CA GLN A 151 -16.47 17.60 32.32
C GLN A 151 -17.49 18.31 33.22
N PRO A 152 -17.19 19.51 33.76
CA PRO A 152 -18.19 20.29 34.44
C PRO A 152 -19.41 20.41 33.51
N PRO A 153 -20.65 20.41 34.04
CA PRO A 153 -21.84 20.53 33.22
C PRO A 153 -21.63 21.74 32.31
N GLN A 154 -21.48 21.46 31.01
CA GLN A 154 -21.36 22.51 30.02
C GLN A 154 -22.69 23.24 30.10
N ASP A 155 -22.67 24.51 30.51
CA ASP A 155 -23.80 25.40 30.30
C ASP A 155 -23.96 25.48 28.78
N VAL A 156 -24.75 24.56 28.25
CA VAL A 156 -25.25 24.59 26.89
C VAL A 156 -26.14 25.82 26.83
N SER A 157 -25.50 26.96 26.61
CA SER A 157 -26.17 28.21 26.35
C SER A 157 -27.21 27.90 25.29
N PRO A 158 -28.52 28.05 25.59
CA PRO A 158 -29.58 27.51 24.77
C PRO A 158 -29.36 28.00 23.34
N ALA A 159 -29.40 27.06 22.39
CA ALA A 159 -29.27 27.37 20.98
C ALA A 159 -30.16 28.59 20.68
N PRO A 160 -29.63 29.64 20.04
CA PRO A 160 -30.41 30.84 19.77
C PRO A 160 -31.70 30.40 19.06
N ALA A 161 -32.84 30.78 19.66
CA ALA A 161 -34.14 30.43 19.11
C ALA A 161 -34.20 30.88 17.65
N PRO A 162 -34.71 30.05 16.72
CA PRO A 162 -34.87 30.44 15.34
C PRO A 162 -35.69 31.74 15.28
N GLU A 163 -35.06 32.81 14.82
CA GLU A 163 -35.68 34.12 14.70
C GLU A 163 -36.87 34.00 13.74
N ALA A 164 -38.08 34.10 14.29
CA ALA A 164 -39.30 34.04 13.53
C ALA A 164 -39.30 35.18 12.51
N ALA A 165 -39.32 34.84 11.22
CA ALA A 165 -39.45 35.79 10.14
C ALA A 165 -40.67 36.71 10.37
N ALA A 166 -40.40 38.00 10.56
CA ALA A 166 -41.45 39.00 10.68
C ALA A 166 -42.24 39.08 9.36
N PRO A 167 -43.58 39.20 9.41
CA PRO A 167 -44.40 39.44 8.22
C PRO A 167 -44.20 40.88 7.75
N GLY A 168 -43.43 41.06 6.68
CA GLY A 168 -43.30 42.33 5.98
C GLY A 168 -44.57 42.68 5.22
N THR A 169 -45.31 43.68 5.71
CA THR A 169 -46.43 44.34 5.05
C THR A 169 -45.98 44.94 3.72
N GLY A 170 -46.77 44.69 2.67
CA GLY A 170 -46.47 45.09 1.31
C GLY A 170 -46.34 46.61 1.10
N SER A 171 -45.38 46.97 0.26
CA SER A 171 -45.38 48.20 -0.52
C SER A 171 -45.13 47.87 -1.99
N ALA A 172 -45.84 48.62 -2.82
CA ALA A 172 -46.14 48.43 -4.24
C ALA A 172 -44.92 48.30 -5.18
N PRO A 173 -45.12 47.79 -6.41
CA PRO A 173 -44.05 47.56 -7.37
C PRO A 173 -43.69 48.84 -8.12
N GLU A 174 -42.44 49.29 -7.98
CA GLU A 174 -41.84 50.34 -8.82
C GLU A 174 -40.89 49.70 -9.84
N ALA A 175 -40.98 50.21 -11.07
CA ALA A 175 -40.51 49.59 -12.30
C ALA A 175 -38.99 49.32 -12.36
N PRO A 176 -38.55 48.25 -13.05
CA PRO A 176 -37.14 47.97 -13.26
C PRO A 176 -36.54 48.97 -14.25
N SER A 177 -35.56 49.73 -13.78
CA SER A 177 -34.65 50.48 -14.65
C SER A 177 -33.63 49.52 -15.28
N SER A 178 -33.46 49.67 -16.59
CA SER A 178 -32.58 48.91 -17.49
C SER A 178 -31.20 48.56 -16.92
N PRO A 179 -30.77 47.28 -17.00
CA PRO A 179 -29.35 46.96 -16.98
C PRO A 179 -28.72 47.28 -18.35
N ALA A 180 -27.51 47.83 -18.30
CA ALA A 180 -26.66 48.14 -19.44
C ALA A 180 -26.34 46.89 -20.28
N PRO A 181 -26.09 47.03 -21.60
CA PRO A 181 -25.75 45.90 -22.46
C PRO A 181 -24.36 45.34 -22.10
N VAL A 182 -24.34 44.07 -21.69
CA VAL A 182 -23.12 43.27 -21.55
C VAL A 182 -22.69 42.82 -22.95
N PRO A 183 -21.41 42.96 -23.35
CA PRO A 183 -20.95 42.53 -24.66
C PRO A 183 -21.06 41.01 -24.81
N ASP A 184 -21.65 40.57 -25.93
CA ASP A 184 -21.77 39.17 -26.36
C ASP A 184 -20.39 38.50 -26.45
N VAL A 185 -20.12 37.59 -25.52
CA VAL A 185 -19.02 36.62 -25.63
C VAL A 185 -19.58 35.38 -26.33
N GLN A 186 -19.21 35.20 -27.60
CA GLN A 186 -19.51 33.99 -28.37
C GLN A 186 -18.88 32.76 -27.68
N PRO A 187 -19.64 31.68 -27.42
CA PRO A 187 -19.08 30.48 -26.82
C PRO A 187 -18.25 29.70 -27.85
N LEU A 188 -17.02 29.34 -27.46
CA LEU A 188 -16.19 28.37 -28.17
C LEU A 188 -16.82 26.97 -28.04
N PRO A 189 -17.04 26.23 -29.15
CA PRO A 189 -17.46 24.84 -29.09
C PRO A 189 -16.31 23.95 -28.59
N GLY A 190 -16.51 23.16 -27.53
CA GLY A 190 -15.64 22.01 -27.22
C GLY A 190 -15.15 21.81 -25.79
N LEU A 191 -15.68 22.50 -24.77
CA LEU A 191 -15.31 22.23 -23.37
C LEU A 191 -16.45 21.52 -22.60
N PRO A 192 -16.15 20.48 -21.81
CA PRO A 192 -17.14 19.77 -21.01
C PRO A 192 -17.71 20.67 -19.91
N VAL A 193 -19.04 20.58 -19.73
CA VAL A 193 -19.80 21.30 -18.71
C VAL A 193 -19.42 20.80 -17.32
N PRO A 194 -19.05 21.67 -16.36
CA PRO A 194 -18.80 21.25 -14.97
C PRO A 194 -20.11 20.83 -14.29
N THR A 195 -20.09 19.66 -13.65
CA THR A 195 -21.17 19.09 -12.85
C THR A 195 -21.46 19.99 -11.63
N PRO A 196 -22.74 20.20 -11.24
CA PRO A 196 -23.07 20.99 -10.06
C PRO A 196 -22.54 20.33 -8.78
N VAL A 197 -21.79 21.11 -7.99
CA VAL A 197 -21.32 20.73 -6.65
C VAL A 197 -22.51 20.78 -5.68
N PRO A 198 -22.84 19.69 -4.96
CA PRO A 198 -23.86 19.72 -3.92
C PRO A 198 -23.44 20.67 -2.79
N GLY A 199 -24.34 21.57 -2.39
CA GLY A 199 -24.12 22.47 -1.26
C GLY A 199 -24.00 21.71 0.08
N PRO A 200 -23.31 22.28 1.08
CA PRO A 200 -23.16 21.67 2.40
C PRO A 200 -24.53 21.50 3.09
N PRO A 201 -24.80 20.35 3.75
CA PRO A 201 -26.04 20.15 4.49
C PRO A 201 -26.11 21.08 5.70
N ALA A 202 -27.32 21.56 5.99
CA ALA A 202 -27.62 22.40 7.13
C ALA A 202 -27.56 21.58 8.43
N ASP A 203 -26.71 22.01 9.37
CA ASP A 203 -26.60 21.43 10.71
C ASP A 203 -27.79 21.87 11.60
N GLY A 204 -28.74 20.96 11.77
CA GLY A 204 -29.70 20.97 12.87
C GLY A 204 -29.60 19.65 13.64
N PRO A 205 -29.69 19.63 14.98
CA PRO A 205 -29.58 18.41 15.76
C PRO A 205 -30.85 17.57 15.57
N VAL A 206 -30.77 16.57 14.69
CA VAL A 206 -31.78 15.50 14.61
C VAL A 206 -31.49 14.54 15.75
N ALA A 207 -32.40 14.46 16.72
CA ALA A 207 -32.37 13.45 17.77
C ALA A 207 -32.54 12.05 17.14
N GLY A 208 -31.54 11.18 17.32
CA GLY A 208 -31.62 9.74 16.98
C GLY A 208 -30.88 9.31 15.70
N GLY A 209 -29.65 9.76 15.48
CA GLY A 209 -28.77 9.12 14.49
C GLY A 209 -28.42 7.69 14.92
N PRO A 210 -28.21 6.74 13.98
CA PRO A 210 -27.79 5.38 14.32
C PRO A 210 -26.48 5.43 15.11
N SER A 211 -26.44 4.78 16.26
CA SER A 211 -25.22 4.59 17.04
C SER A 211 -24.15 3.94 16.16
N VAL A 212 -23.01 4.59 16.02
CA VAL A 212 -21.91 4.14 15.15
C VAL A 212 -21.12 3.07 15.90
N GLY A 213 -21.23 1.82 15.44
CA GLY A 213 -20.41 0.72 15.96
C GLY A 213 -18.99 0.79 15.40
N ALA A 214 -18.02 0.22 16.11
CA ALA A 214 -16.66 0.07 15.59
C ALA A 214 -16.52 -1.30 14.92
N VAL A 215 -15.78 -1.37 13.82
CA VAL A 215 -15.43 -2.63 13.16
C VAL A 215 -13.99 -2.60 12.67
N SER A 216 -13.32 -3.74 12.78
CA SER A 216 -11.98 -4.00 12.23
C SER A 216 -11.98 -5.30 11.43
N ALA A 217 -11.03 -5.43 10.51
CA ALA A 217 -10.82 -6.63 9.70
C ALA A 217 -9.38 -7.13 9.89
N SER A 218 -9.20 -8.46 9.88
CA SER A 218 -7.87 -9.09 10.01
C SER A 218 -6.93 -8.76 8.85
N ALA A 219 -7.47 -8.36 7.69
CA ALA A 219 -6.70 -7.93 6.53
C ALA A 219 -7.45 -6.83 5.79
N ARG A 220 -6.72 -5.83 5.28
CA ARG A 220 -7.29 -4.76 4.44
C ARG A 220 -7.39 -5.15 2.97
N GLN A 221 -6.57 -6.11 2.51
CA GLN A 221 -6.59 -6.61 1.15
C GLN A 221 -6.92 -8.10 1.17
N VAL A 222 -7.90 -8.51 0.37
CA VAL A 222 -8.42 -9.89 0.36
C VAL A 222 -8.64 -10.31 -1.09
N PRO A 223 -8.17 -11.47 -1.55
CA PRO A 223 -8.50 -11.96 -2.88
C PRO A 223 -10.00 -12.27 -2.97
N ALA A 224 -10.60 -12.15 -4.16
CA ALA A 224 -11.92 -12.73 -4.41
C ALA A 224 -11.91 -14.24 -4.08
N GLY A 225 -12.96 -14.74 -3.40
CA GLY A 225 -12.97 -16.09 -2.83
C GLY A 225 -12.23 -16.22 -1.49
N GLY A 226 -11.53 -15.17 -1.05
CA GLY A 226 -10.72 -15.16 0.16
C GLY A 226 -11.52 -15.08 1.45
N ARG A 227 -10.88 -15.47 2.56
CA ARG A 227 -11.44 -15.41 3.91
C ARG A 227 -10.91 -14.17 4.65
N VAL A 228 -11.79 -13.49 5.38
CA VAL A 228 -11.44 -12.38 6.28
C VAL A 228 -12.14 -12.56 7.62
N VAL A 229 -11.47 -12.23 8.73
CA VAL A 229 -12.11 -12.19 10.05
C VAL A 229 -12.49 -10.75 10.35
N LEU A 230 -13.76 -10.53 10.71
CA LEU A 230 -14.30 -9.23 11.08
C LEU A 230 -14.61 -9.21 12.56
N THR A 231 -14.19 -8.14 13.23
CA THR A 231 -14.48 -7.90 14.65
C THR A 231 -15.24 -6.60 14.81
N GLY A 232 -16.45 -6.65 15.36
CA GLY A 232 -17.32 -5.50 15.58
C GLY A 232 -17.72 -5.33 17.04
N THR A 233 -18.04 -4.11 17.45
CA THR A 233 -18.48 -3.78 18.82
C THR A 233 -19.65 -2.78 18.83
N GLY A 234 -20.35 -2.73 19.96
CA GLY A 234 -21.49 -1.81 20.18
C GLY A 234 -22.85 -2.46 19.97
N PHE A 235 -22.91 -3.78 19.82
CA PHE A 235 -24.15 -4.53 19.62
C PHE A 235 -24.80 -4.90 20.96
N THR A 236 -26.12 -5.07 20.97
CA THR A 236 -26.85 -5.62 22.13
C THR A 236 -26.48 -7.10 22.32
N PRO A 237 -26.16 -7.55 23.53
CA PRO A 237 -25.85 -8.95 23.81
C PRO A 237 -26.90 -9.93 23.26
N GLY A 238 -26.47 -10.92 22.47
CA GLY A 238 -27.33 -11.93 21.86
C GLY A 238 -28.10 -11.49 20.62
N GLU A 239 -28.01 -10.23 20.20
CA GLU A 239 -28.74 -9.76 19.01
C GLU A 239 -28.18 -10.38 17.72
N PRO A 240 -29.00 -10.63 16.69
CA PRO A 240 -28.51 -11.08 15.41
C PRO A 240 -27.86 -9.92 14.63
N VAL A 241 -26.60 -10.10 14.27
CA VAL A 241 -25.80 -9.14 13.49
C VAL A 241 -25.61 -9.69 12.08
N THR A 242 -26.10 -8.95 11.09
CA THR A 242 -26.03 -9.32 9.67
C THR A 242 -24.77 -8.73 9.06
N VAL A 243 -23.97 -9.58 8.40
CA VAL A 243 -22.77 -9.18 7.66
C VAL A 243 -23.08 -9.20 6.17
N ARG A 244 -22.85 -8.08 5.48
CA ARG A 244 -23.13 -7.95 4.03
C ARG A 244 -22.12 -7.08 3.32
N VAL A 245 -21.96 -7.30 2.02
CA VAL A 245 -21.25 -6.35 1.15
C VAL A 245 -22.22 -5.24 0.75
N ALA A 246 -21.79 -3.98 0.80
CA ALA A 246 -22.63 -2.84 0.46
C ALA A 246 -23.10 -2.93 -1.00
N GLY A 247 -24.41 -2.86 -1.21
CA GLY A 247 -25.03 -3.04 -2.53
C GLY A 247 -25.06 -4.49 -3.03
N GLY A 248 -24.67 -5.46 -2.20
CA GLY A 248 -24.60 -6.88 -2.53
C GLY A 248 -25.44 -7.77 -1.61
N GLU A 249 -25.11 -9.07 -1.63
CA GLU A 249 -25.79 -10.11 -0.86
C GLU A 249 -25.36 -10.11 0.62
N VAL A 250 -26.22 -10.65 1.47
CA VAL A 250 -25.88 -11.01 2.86
C VAL A 250 -24.93 -12.19 2.83
N LEU A 251 -23.77 -12.03 3.47
CA LEU A 251 -22.77 -13.09 3.56
C LEU A 251 -23.09 -14.08 4.68
N THR A 252 -23.48 -13.58 5.85
CA THR A 252 -23.84 -14.39 7.01
C THR A 252 -24.57 -13.57 8.07
N THR A 253 -25.16 -14.25 9.05
CA THR A 253 -25.76 -13.65 10.25
C THR A 253 -25.25 -14.38 11.47
N VAL A 254 -24.76 -13.64 12.47
CA VAL A 254 -24.17 -14.19 13.70
C VAL A 254 -24.72 -13.46 14.93
N PRO A 255 -24.96 -14.15 16.06
CA PRO A 255 -25.37 -13.49 17.28
C PRO A 255 -24.20 -12.73 17.93
N ALA A 256 -24.46 -11.53 18.46
CA ALA A 256 -23.52 -10.80 19.28
C ALA A 256 -23.27 -11.54 20.60
N ARG A 257 -22.02 -11.50 21.08
CA ARG A 257 -21.60 -12.11 22.34
C ARG A 257 -22.19 -11.36 23.54
N PRO A 258 -22.12 -11.94 24.76
CA PRO A 258 -22.62 -11.30 25.99
C PRO A 258 -22.05 -9.91 26.30
N ASP A 259 -20.89 -9.58 25.74
CA ASP A 259 -20.20 -8.29 25.89
C ASP A 259 -20.53 -7.29 24.77
N GLY A 260 -21.43 -7.63 23.85
CA GLY A 260 -21.80 -6.79 22.71
C GLY A 260 -20.77 -6.78 21.57
N THR A 261 -19.83 -7.73 21.59
CA THR A 261 -18.86 -7.92 20.50
C THR A 261 -19.33 -8.98 19.50
N VAL A 262 -18.87 -8.87 18.26
CA VAL A 262 -19.05 -9.86 17.20
C VAL A 262 -17.68 -10.17 16.62
N GLU A 263 -17.40 -11.44 16.38
CA GLU A 263 -16.23 -11.88 15.64
C GLU A 263 -16.66 -12.99 14.68
N VAL A 264 -16.39 -12.80 13.40
CA VAL A 264 -16.90 -13.70 12.36
C VAL A 264 -15.91 -13.83 11.21
N ALA A 265 -15.63 -15.07 10.83
CA ALA A 265 -14.88 -15.39 9.62
C ALA A 265 -15.84 -15.44 8.44
N VAL A 266 -15.61 -14.62 7.42
CA VAL A 266 -16.47 -14.48 6.24
C VAL A 266 -15.67 -14.79 4.99
N HIS A 267 -16.29 -15.49 4.04
CA HIS A 267 -15.72 -15.69 2.71
C HIS A 267 -16.31 -14.68 1.74
N LEU A 268 -15.46 -13.98 0.99
CA LEU A 268 -15.90 -13.12 -0.09
C LEU A 268 -16.29 -14.00 -1.29
N PRO A 269 -17.45 -13.78 -1.93
CA PRO A 269 -17.82 -14.52 -3.14
C PRO A 269 -16.78 -14.36 -4.25
N ASP A 270 -16.55 -15.41 -5.05
CA ASP A 270 -15.61 -15.38 -6.19
C ASP A 270 -15.99 -14.34 -7.26
N GLY A 271 -17.27 -13.98 -7.35
CA GLY A 271 -17.80 -13.00 -8.30
C GLY A 271 -17.81 -11.55 -7.80
N VAL A 272 -17.22 -11.26 -6.64
CA VAL A 272 -17.16 -9.88 -6.14
C VAL A 272 -16.25 -9.05 -7.06
N THR A 273 -16.72 -7.86 -7.45
CA THR A 273 -15.94 -6.96 -8.30
C THR A 273 -14.63 -6.59 -7.60
N THR A 274 -13.51 -6.68 -8.32
CA THR A 274 -12.21 -6.24 -7.82
C THR A 274 -12.21 -4.74 -7.56
N GLY A 275 -11.47 -4.32 -6.53
CA GLY A 275 -11.43 -2.92 -6.10
C GLY A 275 -11.93 -2.70 -4.67
N PRO A 276 -12.19 -1.44 -4.29
CA PRO A 276 -12.68 -1.13 -2.95
C PRO A 276 -14.10 -1.66 -2.77
N ALA A 277 -14.30 -2.47 -1.74
CA ALA A 277 -15.58 -3.01 -1.31
C ALA A 277 -15.85 -2.62 0.14
N LEU A 278 -17.08 -2.19 0.43
CA LEU A 278 -17.49 -1.85 1.80
C LEU A 278 -18.24 -3.04 2.40
N VAL A 279 -17.74 -3.58 3.51
CA VAL A 279 -18.43 -4.64 4.26
C VAL A 279 -19.09 -4.03 5.49
N GLN A 280 -20.36 -4.33 5.70
CA GLN A 280 -21.20 -3.76 6.76
C GLN A 280 -21.65 -4.84 7.73
N LEU A 281 -21.59 -4.53 9.02
CA LEU A 281 -22.24 -5.25 10.11
C LEU A 281 -23.44 -4.41 10.56
N ALA A 282 -24.63 -5.02 10.62
CA ALA A 282 -25.85 -4.35 11.05
C ALA A 282 -26.56 -5.19 12.12
N GLY A 283 -26.75 -4.61 13.32
CA GLY A 283 -27.53 -5.21 14.39
C GLY A 283 -29.03 -5.06 14.14
N ALA A 284 -29.80 -6.13 14.35
CA ALA A 284 -31.24 -6.11 14.13
C ALA A 284 -32.03 -5.35 15.20
N ASP A 285 -31.54 -5.38 16.45
CA ASP A 285 -32.26 -4.83 17.61
C ASP A 285 -31.70 -3.47 18.02
N SER A 286 -30.37 -3.32 18.02
CA SER A 286 -29.68 -2.08 18.39
C SER A 286 -29.73 -0.99 17.32
N ALA A 287 -30.08 -1.35 16.07
CA ALA A 287 -29.92 -0.53 14.87
C ALA A 287 -28.48 0.01 14.66
N VAL A 288 -27.49 -0.57 15.34
CA VAL A 288 -26.08 -0.21 15.20
C VAL A 288 -25.58 -0.70 13.86
N THR A 289 -24.89 0.19 13.15
CA THR A 289 -24.21 -0.15 11.90
C THR A 289 -22.74 0.19 12.01
N ALA A 290 -21.89 -0.73 11.54
CA ALA A 290 -20.45 -0.56 11.47
C ALA A 290 -19.98 -1.00 10.09
N ALA A 291 -19.04 -0.27 9.47
CA ALA A 291 -18.56 -0.58 8.13
C ALA A 291 -17.03 -0.54 8.05
N VAL A 292 -16.45 -1.48 7.31
CA VAL A 292 -15.03 -1.54 7.01
C VAL A 292 -14.83 -1.57 5.50
N GLN A 293 -13.87 -0.80 5.00
CA GLN A 293 -13.47 -0.84 3.60
C GLN A 293 -12.38 -1.89 3.41
N LEU A 294 -12.61 -2.83 2.50
CA LEU A 294 -11.67 -3.84 2.06
C LEU A 294 -11.26 -3.58 0.62
N GLN A 295 -10.02 -3.90 0.28
CA GLN A 295 -9.54 -3.89 -1.09
C GLN A 295 -9.60 -5.32 -1.63
N VAL A 296 -10.54 -5.58 -2.55
CA VAL A 296 -10.67 -6.90 -3.17
C VAL A 296 -9.68 -7.02 -4.32
N ALA A 297 -8.70 -7.89 -4.16
CA ALA A 297 -7.78 -8.26 -5.23
C ALA A 297 -8.42 -9.31 -6.15
N ALA A 298 -7.95 -9.39 -7.40
CA ALA A 298 -8.31 -10.51 -8.26
C ALA A 298 -7.97 -11.82 -7.55
N ALA A 299 -8.83 -12.84 -7.71
CA ALA A 299 -8.51 -14.17 -7.22
C ALA A 299 -7.11 -14.55 -7.70
N ALA A 300 -6.23 -14.93 -6.77
CA ALA A 300 -4.92 -15.43 -7.13
C ALA A 300 -5.15 -16.71 -7.91
N THR A 301 -5.10 -16.63 -9.24
CA THR A 301 -4.98 -17.84 -10.04
C THR A 301 -3.67 -18.48 -9.61
N PRO A 302 -3.71 -19.69 -9.02
CA PRO A 302 -2.47 -20.40 -8.72
C PRO A 302 -1.72 -20.46 -10.05
N ALA A 303 -0.51 -19.91 -10.06
CA ALA A 303 0.36 -20.05 -11.21
C ALA A 303 0.53 -21.55 -11.42
N GLY A 304 -0.17 -22.09 -12.41
CA GLY A 304 0.13 -23.43 -12.88
C GLY A 304 1.62 -23.46 -13.24
N PRO A 305 2.28 -24.63 -13.20
CA PRO A 305 3.63 -24.74 -13.73
C PRO A 305 3.57 -24.33 -15.21
N GLU A 306 3.85 -23.06 -15.48
CA GLU A 306 3.82 -22.53 -16.82
C GLU A 306 4.94 -23.26 -17.55
N PRO A 307 4.66 -23.98 -18.66
CA PRO A 307 5.75 -24.53 -19.46
C PRO A 307 6.60 -23.34 -19.88
N LEU A 308 7.85 -23.30 -19.39
CA LEU A 308 8.78 -22.20 -19.64
C LEU A 308 8.63 -21.76 -21.10
N PRO A 309 8.30 -20.48 -21.36
CA PRO A 309 8.07 -20.03 -22.70
C PRO A 309 9.32 -20.36 -23.53
N VAL A 310 9.15 -21.29 -24.48
CA VAL A 310 10.17 -21.75 -25.42
C VAL A 310 11.04 -20.60 -25.96
N PRO A 311 10.51 -19.39 -26.27
CA PRO A 311 11.37 -18.28 -26.70
C PRO A 311 12.36 -17.78 -25.64
N LEU A 312 12.04 -17.81 -24.34
CA LEU A 312 12.97 -17.40 -23.27
C LEU A 312 14.08 -18.43 -23.07
N VAL A 313 13.75 -19.73 -23.19
CA VAL A 313 14.75 -20.80 -23.18
C VAL A 313 15.68 -20.69 -24.40
N ALA A 314 15.12 -20.40 -25.58
CA ALA A 314 15.89 -20.18 -26.80
C ALA A 314 16.78 -18.93 -26.70
N ALA A 315 16.29 -17.84 -26.12
CA ALA A 315 17.06 -16.62 -25.89
C ALA A 315 18.20 -16.85 -24.89
N GLY A 316 17.93 -17.55 -23.78
CA GLY A 316 18.95 -17.94 -22.81
C GLY A 316 20.05 -18.79 -23.45
N LEU A 317 19.68 -19.79 -24.25
CA LEU A 317 20.64 -20.61 -25.00
C LEU A 317 21.45 -19.79 -26.03
N ALA A 318 20.82 -18.87 -26.75
CA ALA A 318 21.51 -18.00 -27.71
C ALA A 318 22.54 -17.09 -27.02
N LEU A 319 22.24 -16.62 -25.80
CA LEU A 319 23.14 -15.79 -25.01
C LEU A 319 24.35 -16.59 -24.50
N VAL A 320 24.14 -17.83 -24.05
CA VAL A 320 25.24 -18.73 -23.67
C VAL A 320 26.13 -19.03 -24.88
N VAL A 321 25.53 -19.39 -26.02
CA VAL A 321 26.28 -19.70 -27.26
C VAL A 321 27.13 -18.52 -27.71
N SER A 322 26.57 -17.31 -27.72
CA SER A 322 27.30 -16.10 -28.13
C SER A 322 28.43 -15.73 -27.17
N ALA A 323 28.24 -15.89 -25.85
CA ALA A 323 29.30 -15.70 -24.86
C ALA A 323 30.46 -16.70 -25.05
N THR A 324 30.19 -17.99 -25.26
CA THR A 324 31.24 -18.98 -25.57
C THR A 324 31.99 -18.68 -26.86
N GLY A 325 31.31 -18.18 -27.90
CA GLY A 325 31.96 -17.77 -29.15
C GLY A 325 32.94 -16.61 -28.96
N LEU A 326 32.60 -15.63 -28.12
CA LEU A 326 33.48 -14.50 -27.79
C LEU A 326 34.73 -14.96 -27.02
N VAL A 327 34.58 -15.86 -26.05
CA VAL A 327 35.73 -16.40 -25.28
C VAL A 327 36.69 -17.18 -26.19
N LEU A 328 36.17 -18.02 -27.09
CA LEU A 328 36.99 -18.80 -28.03
C LEU A 328 37.73 -17.93 -29.05
N THR A 329 37.15 -16.81 -29.48
CA THR A 329 37.81 -15.87 -30.40
C THR A 329 38.87 -15.01 -29.71
N ALA A 330 38.67 -14.66 -28.43
CA ALA A 330 39.67 -13.97 -27.62
C ALA A 330 40.88 -14.88 -27.33
N ALA A 331 40.67 -16.16 -27.02
CA ALA A 331 41.73 -17.12 -26.73
C ALA A 331 42.66 -17.38 -27.94
N ARG A 332 42.17 -17.25 -29.18
CA ARG A 332 43.00 -17.42 -30.40
C ARG A 332 43.93 -16.24 -30.70
N ARG A 333 43.81 -15.11 -29.98
CA ARG A 333 44.63 -13.90 -30.19
C ARG A 333 45.78 -13.75 -29.20
N HIS A 334 46.30 -14.84 -28.62
CA HIS A 334 47.60 -14.81 -27.96
C HIS A 334 48.68 -15.38 -28.90
N PRO A 335 49.39 -14.53 -29.67
CA PRO A 335 50.68 -14.90 -30.23
C PRO A 335 51.63 -15.09 -29.05
N GLY A 336 52.08 -16.33 -28.84
CA GLY A 336 53.08 -16.63 -27.82
C GLY A 336 54.37 -15.85 -28.06
N PRO A 337 55.06 -15.40 -26.99
CA PRO A 337 56.35 -14.75 -27.11
C PRO A 337 57.38 -15.71 -27.72
N ALA A 338 58.07 -15.25 -28.75
CA ALA A 338 59.11 -16.01 -29.44
C ALA A 338 60.26 -16.39 -28.48
N PRO A 339 60.78 -17.63 -28.54
CA PRO A 339 61.86 -18.06 -27.68
C PRO A 339 63.15 -17.29 -28.00
N ALA A 340 63.70 -16.61 -27.00
CA ALA A 340 64.98 -15.92 -27.08
C ALA A 340 66.11 -16.92 -27.34
N ALA A 341 66.87 -16.68 -28.40
CA ALA A 341 68.01 -17.48 -28.81
C ALA A 341 69.11 -17.49 -27.72
N ARG A 342 69.60 -18.68 -27.36
CA ARG A 342 70.81 -18.87 -26.55
C ARG A 342 72.04 -18.41 -27.33
N PRO A 343 72.90 -17.55 -26.79
CA PRO A 343 74.21 -17.32 -27.38
C PRO A 343 75.15 -18.47 -27.04
N THR A 344 75.58 -19.20 -28.06
CA THR A 344 76.80 -20.00 -28.05
C THR A 344 78.00 -19.06 -28.07
N GLY A 345 78.85 -19.12 -27.06
CA GLY A 345 80.11 -18.40 -27.02
C GLY A 345 81.12 -19.12 -26.14
N SER A 346 82.05 -19.81 -26.79
CA SER A 346 83.22 -20.49 -26.26
C SER A 346 84.48 -19.81 -26.78
N ALA A 347 85.41 -19.44 -25.89
CA ALA A 347 86.87 -19.46 -26.04
C ALA A 347 87.52 -18.88 -24.78
#